data_AF-K5CR81-F1
#
_entry.id   AF-K5CR81-F1
#
_cell.length_a   1.000
_cell.length_b   1.000
_cell.length_c   1.000
_cell.angle_alpha   90.00
_cell.angle_beta   90.00
_cell.angle_gamma   90.00
#
_symmetry.space_group_name_H-M   'P 1'
#
loop_
_entity.id
_entity.type
_entity.pdbx_description
1 polymer ?
#
loop_
_entity_poly.entity_id
_entity_poly.type
_entity_poly.pdbx_seq_one_letter_code
_entity_poly.pdbx_strand_id
1 'polypeptide(L)'
;MTEEDIRKLEVKYSETKIQHICVTWFRETFPNVGPLLFAIPNGGIRTKKSGAMRKYEGAIAGVADLILLFPRGGKSSLCIEMKTPHVKGKRAGTQSDEQKEWQALVEKYGSVYVVCHGLIEFINSVCYYLKADPQPYINNVLRNYYKLI
;
A
#
# COMPACT_ATOMS: atom_id res chain seq x y z
N MET A 1 5.32 16.17 -14.95
CA MET A 1 6.36 15.70 -14.01
C MET A 1 6.90 14.38 -14.52
N THR A 2 8.12 14.00 -14.12
CA THR A 2 8.67 12.66 -14.32
C THR A 2 8.42 11.79 -13.09
N GLU A 3 8.61 10.46 -13.20
CA GLU A 3 8.54 9.56 -12.03
C GLU A 3 9.55 9.96 -10.95
N GLU A 4 10.75 10.40 -11.37
CA GLU A 4 11.80 10.87 -10.46
C GLU A 4 11.39 12.16 -9.74
N ASP A 5 10.65 13.06 -10.40
CA ASP A 5 10.12 14.27 -9.74
C ASP A 5 9.11 13.92 -8.65
N ILE A 6 8.20 12.97 -8.93
CA ILE A 6 7.24 12.47 -7.94
C ILE A 6 7.98 11.81 -6.77
N ARG A 7 8.93 10.93 -7.06
CA ARG A 7 9.75 10.26 -6.04
C ARG A 7 10.44 11.28 -5.11
N LYS A 8 11.06 12.32 -5.67
CA LYS A 8 11.71 13.39 -4.89
C LYS A 8 10.74 14.16 -4.00
N LEU A 9 9.47 14.32 -4.40
CA LEU A 9 8.44 14.90 -3.54
C LEU A 9 8.03 13.93 -2.42
N GLU A 10 7.75 12.67 -2.77
CA GLU A 10 7.26 11.66 -1.83
C GLU A 10 8.29 11.32 -0.74
N VAL A 11 9.60 11.47 -1.00
CA VAL A 11 10.66 11.38 0.04
C VAL A 11 10.40 12.31 1.22
N LYS A 12 9.69 13.43 1.02
CA LYS A 12 9.35 14.40 2.06
C LYS A 12 8.02 14.11 2.75
N TYR A 13 7.25 13.15 2.25
CA TYR A 13 5.92 12.80 2.79
C TYR A 13 6.04 11.71 3.84
N SER A 14 5.09 11.70 4.77
CA SER A 14 4.92 10.56 5.68
C SER A 14 4.30 9.38 4.93
N GLU A 15 4.52 8.16 5.44
CA GLU A 15 3.90 6.95 4.91
C GLU A 15 2.37 7.06 4.87
N THR A 16 1.76 7.64 5.91
CA THR A 16 0.32 7.93 5.96
C THR A 16 -0.14 8.84 4.83
N LYS A 17 0.64 9.89 4.49
CA LYS A 17 0.30 10.78 3.37
C LYS A 17 0.40 10.04 2.03
N ILE A 18 1.44 9.22 1.83
CA ILE A 18 1.59 8.42 0.61
C ILE A 18 0.44 7.41 0.47
N GLN A 19 0.09 6.71 1.55
CA GLN A 19 -1.04 5.79 1.57
C GLN A 19 -2.36 6.50 1.22
N HIS A 20 -2.59 7.70 1.77
CA HIS A 20 -3.77 8.51 1.42
C HIS A 20 -3.83 8.79 -0.09
N ILE A 21 -2.73 9.27 -0.68
CA ILE A 21 -2.62 9.53 -2.12
C ILE A 21 -2.96 8.26 -2.94
N CYS A 22 -2.41 7.11 -2.55
CA CYS A 22 -2.64 5.83 -3.23
C CYS A 22 -4.10 5.39 -3.16
N VAL A 23 -4.73 5.50 -1.98
CA VAL A 23 -6.14 5.15 -1.79
C VAL A 23 -7.07 6.09 -2.56
N THR A 24 -6.79 7.40 -2.55
CA THR A 24 -7.53 8.39 -3.33
C THR A 24 -7.46 8.05 -4.82
N TRP A 25 -6.26 7.85 -5.37
CA TRP A 25 -6.08 7.46 -6.76
C TRP A 25 -6.84 6.17 -7.12
N PHE A 26 -6.77 5.13 -6.28
CA PHE A 26 -7.45 3.86 -6.55
C PHE A 26 -8.97 4.04 -6.63
N ARG A 27 -9.56 4.80 -5.69
CA ARG A 27 -11.00 5.01 -5.62
C ARG A 27 -11.54 5.88 -6.76
N GLU A 28 -10.76 6.86 -7.21
CA GLU A 28 -11.10 7.65 -8.40
C GLU A 28 -10.97 6.82 -9.68
N THR A 29 -9.97 5.95 -9.76
CA THR A 29 -9.69 5.14 -10.95
C THR A 29 -10.63 3.96 -11.10
N PHE A 30 -10.99 3.32 -9.99
CA PHE A 30 -11.81 2.10 -9.95
C PHE A 30 -13.01 2.26 -9.01
N PRO A 31 -13.91 3.24 -9.24
CA PRO A 31 -14.96 3.61 -8.27
C PRO A 31 -15.89 2.45 -7.91
N ASN A 32 -16.22 1.59 -8.88
CA ASN A 32 -17.12 0.45 -8.69
C ASN A 32 -16.58 -0.61 -7.72
N VAL A 33 -15.26 -0.68 -7.54
CA VAL A 33 -14.59 -1.62 -6.62
C VAL A 33 -13.77 -0.91 -5.55
N GLY A 34 -13.81 0.43 -5.51
CA GLY A 34 -13.07 1.28 -4.58
C GLY A 34 -13.20 0.88 -3.11
N PRO A 35 -14.41 0.53 -2.61
CA PRO A 35 -14.59 0.07 -1.24
C PRO A 35 -13.91 -1.27 -0.90
N LEU A 36 -13.53 -2.08 -1.90
CA LEU A 36 -12.80 -3.33 -1.67
C LEU A 36 -11.32 -3.11 -1.37
N LEU A 37 -10.78 -1.90 -1.60
CA LEU A 37 -9.49 -1.47 -1.07
C LEU A 37 -9.71 -0.71 0.24
N PHE A 38 -9.27 -1.31 1.34
CA PHE A 38 -9.40 -0.73 2.68
C PHE A 38 -8.10 -0.83 3.47
N ALA A 39 -7.93 0.14 4.38
CA ALA A 39 -6.79 0.19 5.27
C ALA A 39 -7.03 -0.66 6.51
N ILE A 40 -5.99 -1.38 6.91
CA ILE A 40 -5.92 -2.02 8.22
C ILE A 40 -5.34 -0.98 9.19
N PRO A 41 -5.97 -0.72 10.34
CA PRO A 41 -5.54 0.34 11.25
C PRO A 41 -4.29 -0.06 12.07
N ASN A 42 -3.21 -0.51 11.45
CA ASN A 42 -2.00 -1.04 12.12
C ASN A 42 -1.28 0.01 12.99
N GLY A 43 -1.36 1.28 12.61
CA GLY A 43 -0.82 2.43 13.33
C GLY A 43 -1.67 2.93 14.50
N GLY A 44 -1.32 4.10 15.04
CA GLY A 44 -2.06 4.79 16.12
C GLY A 44 -1.40 4.73 17.50
N ILE A 45 -1.81 5.63 18.40
CA ILE A 45 -1.27 5.72 19.76
C ILE A 45 -1.62 4.44 20.52
N ARG A 46 -0.59 3.75 21.01
CA ARG A 46 -0.73 2.54 21.82
C ARG A 46 -0.61 2.91 23.29
N THR A 47 -1.74 3.08 23.95
CA THR A 47 -1.78 2.99 25.43
C THR A 47 -1.68 1.53 25.85
N LYS A 48 -1.23 1.24 27.08
CA LYS A 48 -1.19 -0.15 27.58
C LYS A 48 -2.55 -0.86 27.42
N LYS A 49 -3.64 -0.15 27.75
CA LYS A 49 -5.01 -0.67 27.63
C LYS A 49 -5.42 -0.92 26.19
N SER A 50 -5.22 0.04 25.28
CA SER A 50 -5.58 -0.13 23.86
C SER A 50 -4.74 -1.21 23.19
N GLY A 51 -3.44 -1.30 23.49
CA GLY A 51 -2.58 -2.36 22.96
C GLY A 51 -3.04 -3.77 23.39
N ALA A 52 -3.41 -3.94 24.67
CA ALA A 52 -3.96 -5.21 25.16
C ALA A 52 -5.31 -5.53 24.51
N MET A 53 -6.19 -4.53 24.38
CA MET A 53 -7.50 -4.71 23.76
C MET A 53 -7.39 -5.16 22.31
N ARG A 54 -6.53 -4.52 21.52
CA ARG A 54 -6.32 -4.90 20.12
C ARG A 54 -5.82 -6.33 19.96
N LYS A 55 -4.88 -6.75 20.81
CA LYS A 55 -4.42 -8.15 20.81
C LYS A 55 -5.54 -9.12 21.18
N TYR A 56 -6.37 -8.77 22.16
CA TYR A 56 -7.54 -9.55 22.53
C TYR A 56 -8.56 -9.65 21.38
N GLU A 57 -8.73 -8.58 20.60
CA GLU A 57 -9.58 -8.53 19.40
C GLU A 57 -8.93 -9.22 18.18
N GLY A 58 -7.74 -9.82 18.33
CA GLY A 58 -7.08 -10.58 17.27
C GLY A 58 -6.15 -9.76 16.37
N ALA A 59 -5.73 -8.56 16.78
CA ALA A 59 -4.74 -7.81 16.01
C ALA A 59 -3.41 -8.58 15.92
N ILE A 60 -2.98 -8.83 14.68
CA ILE A 60 -1.73 -9.50 14.36
C ILE A 60 -0.68 -8.46 13.98
N ALA A 61 0.54 -8.61 14.49
CA ALA A 61 1.66 -7.75 14.10
C ALA A 61 2.09 -8.06 12.66
N GLY A 62 2.47 -7.05 11.89
CA GLY A 62 3.00 -7.22 10.54
C GLY A 62 1.96 -7.42 9.44
N VAL A 63 0.66 -7.37 9.75
CA VAL A 63 -0.40 -7.30 8.72
C VAL A 63 -0.13 -6.09 7.82
N ALA A 64 -0.28 -6.27 6.50
CA ALA A 64 -0.11 -5.17 5.54
C ALA A 64 -1.04 -3.99 5.83
N ASP A 65 -0.63 -2.79 5.38
CA ASP A 65 -1.40 -1.56 5.58
C ASP A 65 -2.72 -1.53 4.81
N LEU A 66 -2.74 -2.08 3.60
CA LEU A 66 -3.92 -2.12 2.74
C LEU A 66 -4.22 -3.55 2.29
N ILE A 67 -5.50 -3.85 2.14
CA ILE A 67 -5.99 -5.07 1.47
C ILE A 67 -6.96 -4.65 0.38
N LEU A 68 -6.68 -5.10 -0.85
CA LEU A 68 -7.64 -5.15 -1.95
C LEU A 68 -8.28 -6.53 -1.95
N LEU A 69 -9.49 -6.61 -1.39
CA LEU A 69 -10.30 -7.82 -1.33
C LEU A 69 -11.04 -8.02 -2.66
N PHE A 70 -10.28 -8.30 -3.72
CA PHE A 70 -10.81 -8.51 -5.05
C PHE A 70 -10.10 -9.70 -5.72
N PRO A 71 -10.78 -10.84 -5.92
CA PRO A 71 -10.16 -12.01 -6.54
C PRO A 71 -9.79 -11.75 -8.00
N ARG A 72 -8.54 -12.05 -8.37
CA ARG A 72 -8.08 -11.90 -9.75
C ARG A 72 -6.93 -12.85 -10.05
N GLY A 73 -6.92 -13.40 -11.26
CA GLY A 73 -5.77 -14.18 -11.74
C GLY A 73 -5.48 -15.45 -10.94
N GLY A 74 -6.48 -16.05 -10.29
CA GLY A 74 -6.30 -17.21 -9.41
C GLY A 74 -5.79 -16.86 -8.02
N LYS A 75 -5.81 -15.58 -7.63
CA LYS A 75 -5.42 -15.08 -6.31
C LYS A 75 -6.62 -14.53 -5.57
N SER A 76 -6.65 -14.72 -4.26
CA SER A 76 -7.78 -14.36 -3.40
C SER A 76 -7.87 -12.86 -3.13
N SER A 77 -6.72 -12.23 -2.89
CA SER A 77 -6.60 -10.79 -2.60
C SER A 77 -5.20 -10.29 -2.90
N LEU A 78 -5.06 -8.95 -2.93
CA LEU A 78 -3.77 -8.25 -2.93
C LEU A 78 -3.59 -7.52 -1.59
N CYS A 79 -2.54 -7.87 -0.87
CA CYS A 79 -2.09 -7.21 0.35
C CYS A 79 -0.94 -6.26 0.00
N ILE A 80 -1.02 -5.01 0.45
CA ILE A 80 -0.08 -3.95 0.07
C ILE A 80 0.46 -3.31 1.34
N GLU A 81 1.76 -3.46 1.55
CA GLU A 81 2.52 -2.76 2.57
C GLU A 81 3.07 -1.46 2.00
N MET A 82 2.73 -0.35 2.62
CA MET A 82 3.15 0.97 2.16
C MET A 82 4.44 1.36 2.87
N LYS A 83 5.36 1.96 2.12
CA LYS A 83 6.63 2.45 2.63
C LYS A 83 6.95 3.80 2.03
N THR A 84 7.70 4.61 2.78
CA THR A 84 8.32 5.81 2.19
C THR A 84 9.38 5.43 1.16
N PRO A 85 9.61 6.23 0.10
CA PRO A 85 10.68 6.00 -0.85
C PRO A 85 12.02 5.74 -0.17
N HIS A 86 12.76 4.76 -0.69
CA HIS A 86 14.09 4.45 -0.17
C HIS A 86 15.03 5.66 -0.31
N VAL A 87 15.59 6.06 0.83
CA VAL A 87 16.65 7.07 0.94
C VAL A 87 17.89 6.40 1.49
N LYS A 88 19.01 6.48 0.76
CA LYS A 88 20.28 5.89 1.17
C LYS A 88 20.66 6.35 2.58
N GLY A 89 20.95 5.38 3.46
CA GLY A 89 21.33 5.62 4.85
C GLY A 89 20.17 5.80 5.84
N LYS A 90 18.90 5.70 5.40
CA LYS A 90 17.74 5.65 6.30
C LYS A 90 17.21 4.22 6.44
N ARG A 91 16.83 3.85 7.67
CA ARG A 91 16.12 2.59 7.95
C ARG A 91 14.64 2.63 7.54
N ALA A 92 14.07 3.83 7.45
CA ALA A 92 12.71 4.00 6.95
C ALA A 92 12.59 3.46 5.51
N GLY A 93 11.48 2.78 5.23
CA GLY A 93 11.22 2.15 3.94
C GLY A 93 11.42 0.63 3.92
N THR A 94 11.99 0.01 4.95
CA THR A 94 12.20 -1.45 4.99
C THR A 94 11.09 -2.17 5.75
N GLN A 95 10.72 -3.37 5.32
CA GLN A 95 9.82 -4.25 6.08
C GLN A 95 10.43 -4.70 7.42
N SER A 96 9.60 -4.86 8.45
CA SER A 96 9.96 -5.55 9.70
C SER A 96 9.98 -7.07 9.52
N ASP A 97 10.49 -7.79 10.53
CA ASP A 97 10.53 -9.25 10.48
C ASP A 97 9.12 -9.85 10.57
N GLU A 98 8.23 -9.29 11.40
CA GLU A 98 6.83 -9.71 11.49
C GLU A 98 6.07 -9.47 10.16
N GLN A 99 6.41 -8.41 9.43
CA GLN A 99 5.82 -8.13 8.11
C GLN A 99 6.22 -9.21 7.09
N LYS A 100 7.47 -9.68 7.12
CA LYS A 100 7.95 -10.77 6.26
C LYS A 100 7.33 -12.11 6.63
N GLU A 101 7.19 -12.39 7.94
CA GLU A 101 6.50 -13.59 8.42
C GLU A 101 5.05 -13.63 7.95
N TRP A 102 4.34 -12.51 8.08
CA TRP A 102 2.96 -12.42 7.63
C TRP A 102 2.85 -12.50 6.10
N GLN A 103 3.75 -11.85 5.35
CA GLN A 103 3.85 -11.99 3.89
C GLN A 103 3.96 -13.47 3.48
N ALA A 104 4.87 -14.24 4.11
CA ALA A 104 5.07 -15.64 3.79
C ALA A 104 3.78 -16.47 3.98
N LEU A 105 2.99 -16.16 5.01
CA LEU A 105 1.69 -16.79 5.23
C LEU A 105 0.68 -16.42 4.13
N VAL A 106 0.56 -15.14 3.80
CA VAL A 106 -0.36 -14.64 2.76
C VAL A 106 -0.10 -15.31 1.41
N GLU A 107 1.17 -15.37 1.01
CA GLU A 107 1.59 -15.96 -0.26
C GLU A 107 1.38 -17.48 -0.28
N LYS A 108 1.70 -18.17 0.83
CA LYS A 108 1.47 -19.62 0.99
C LYS A 108 0.01 -20.00 0.81
N TYR A 109 -0.93 -19.17 1.26
CA TYR A 109 -2.37 -19.45 1.24
C TYR A 109 -3.13 -18.75 0.10
N GLY A 110 -2.43 -18.31 -0.95
CA GLY A 110 -3.06 -17.99 -2.24
C GLY A 110 -3.41 -16.52 -2.48
N SER A 111 -2.96 -15.62 -1.60
CA SER A 111 -3.02 -14.17 -1.85
C SER A 111 -1.67 -13.66 -2.38
N VAL A 112 -1.65 -12.39 -2.82
CA VAL A 112 -0.43 -11.71 -3.26
C VAL A 112 -0.07 -10.67 -2.21
N TYR A 113 1.21 -10.55 -1.89
CA TYR A 113 1.73 -9.49 -1.03
C TYR A 113 2.74 -8.66 -1.82
N VAL A 114 2.68 -7.34 -1.68
CA VAL A 114 3.63 -6.40 -2.29
C VAL A 114 4.05 -5.33 -1.30
N VAL A 115 5.27 -4.81 -1.47
CA VAL A 115 5.76 -3.61 -0.78
C VAL A 115 5.84 -2.50 -1.80
N CYS A 116 5.22 -1.35 -1.50
CA CYS A 116 5.16 -0.21 -2.41
C CYS A 116 5.81 1.03 -1.79
N HIS A 117 6.78 1.61 -2.48
CA HIS A 117 7.53 2.79 -2.06
C HIS A 117 7.06 4.06 -2.79
N GLY A 118 5.78 4.38 -2.69
CA GLY A 118 5.18 5.54 -3.37
C GLY A 118 4.07 5.18 -4.35
N LEU A 119 3.47 6.20 -4.96
CA LEU A 119 2.30 6.04 -5.82
C LEU A 119 2.60 5.23 -7.10
N ILE A 120 3.77 5.42 -7.72
CA ILE A 120 4.09 4.73 -8.99
C ILE A 120 4.21 3.21 -8.79
N GLU A 121 4.88 2.76 -7.72
CA GLU A 121 4.97 1.34 -7.38
C GLU A 121 3.60 0.76 -7.00
N PHE A 122 2.77 1.54 -6.30
CA PHE A 122 1.39 1.17 -5.99
C PHE A 122 0.56 0.92 -7.27
N ILE A 123 0.60 1.85 -8.23
CA ILE A 123 -0.13 1.73 -9.51
C ILE A 123 0.32 0.49 -10.26
N ASN A 124 1.64 0.30 -10.41
CA ASN A 124 2.19 -0.88 -11.07
C ASN A 124 1.69 -2.17 -10.42
N SER A 125 1.78 -2.28 -9.09
CA SER A 125 1.38 -3.48 -8.36
C SER A 125 -0.12 -3.78 -8.50
N VAL A 126 -0.97 -2.76 -8.38
CA VAL A 126 -2.41 -2.89 -8.59
C VAL A 126 -2.72 -3.31 -10.02
N CYS A 127 -2.16 -2.64 -11.03
CA CYS A 127 -2.42 -2.95 -12.43
C CYS A 127 -1.95 -4.35 -12.80
N TYR A 128 -0.76 -4.77 -12.37
CA TYR A 128 -0.27 -6.13 -12.61
C TYR A 128 -1.14 -7.18 -11.93
N TYR A 129 -1.57 -6.96 -10.69
CA TYR A 129 -2.53 -7.84 -10.02
C TYR A 129 -3.86 -7.91 -10.78
N LEU A 130 -4.36 -6.77 -11.26
CA LEU A 130 -5.59 -6.66 -12.03
C LEU A 130 -5.46 -7.22 -13.47
N LYS A 131 -4.24 -7.55 -13.91
CA LYS A 131 -3.89 -7.92 -15.30
C LYS A 131 -4.24 -6.81 -16.29
N ALA A 132 -3.88 -5.58 -15.94
CA ALA A 132 -4.05 -4.38 -16.75
C ALA A 132 -2.68 -3.73 -17.05
N ASP A 133 -2.61 -2.97 -18.14
CA ASP A 133 -1.45 -2.14 -18.46
C ASP A 133 -1.39 -0.91 -17.52
N PRO A 134 -0.30 -0.70 -16.76
CA PRO A 134 -0.16 0.46 -15.88
C PRO A 134 0.08 1.78 -16.63
N GLN A 135 0.57 1.75 -17.87
CA GLN A 135 1.10 2.95 -18.53
C GLN A 135 0.08 4.10 -18.72
N PRO A 136 -1.18 3.84 -19.10
CA PRO A 136 -2.18 4.91 -19.18
C PRO A 136 -2.39 5.64 -17.85
N TYR A 137 -2.35 4.90 -16.73
CA TYR A 137 -2.56 5.45 -15.39
C TYR A 137 -1.33 6.23 -14.91
N ILE A 138 -0.13 5.69 -15.12
CA ILE A 138 1.13 6.39 -14.82
C ILE A 138 1.18 7.70 -15.60
N ASN A 139 0.92 7.67 -16.92
CA ASN A 139 0.90 8.87 -17.75
C ASN A 139 -0.12 9.91 -17.30
N ASN A 140 -1.28 9.48 -16.79
CA ASN A 140 -2.26 10.39 -16.21
C ASN A 140 -1.72 11.06 -14.93
N VAL A 141 -1.14 10.28 -14.03
CA VAL A 141 -0.57 10.76 -12.76
C VAL A 141 0.61 11.70 -13.02
N LEU A 142 1.52 11.40 -13.93
CA LEU A 142 2.64 12.27 -14.30
C LEU A 142 2.18 13.68 -14.76
N ARG A 143 0.97 13.79 -15.31
CA ARG A 143 0.34 15.06 -15.72
C ARG A 143 -0.47 15.73 -14.61
N ASN A 144 -1.05 14.95 -13.71
CA ASN A 144 -2.08 15.43 -12.77
C ASN A 144 -1.72 15.22 -11.28
N TYR A 145 -0.48 14.84 -10.95
CA TYR A 145 -0.09 14.47 -9.59
C TYR A 145 -0.50 15.49 -8.52
N TYR A 146 -0.38 16.79 -8.81
CA TYR A 146 -0.76 17.86 -7.88
C TYR A 146 -2.26 17.90 -7.51
N LYS A 147 -3.13 17.20 -8.24
CA LYS A 147 -4.54 17.08 -7.90
C LYS A 147 -4.81 15.99 -6.84
N LEU A 148 -3.82 15.13 -6.58
CA LEU A 148 -3.94 14.00 -5.65
C LEU A 148 -3.34 14.30 -4.25
N ILE A 149 -2.66 15.43 -4.07
CA ILE A 149 -1.86 15.75 -2.86
C ILE A 149 -2.55 16.67 -1.85
#